data_AF-A0A8T5DWQ2-F1
#
_entry.id   AF-A0A8T5DWQ2-F1
#
_cell.length_a   1.000
_cell.length_b   1.000
_cell.length_c   1.000
_cell.angle_alpha   90.00
_cell.angle_beta   90.00
_cell.angle_gamma   90.00
#
_symmetry.space_group_name_H-M   'P 1'
#
loop_
_entity.id
_entity.type
_entity.pdbx_description
1 polymer ?
#
loop_
_entity_poly.entity_id
_entity_poly.type
_entity_poly.pdbx_seq_one_letter_code
_entity_poly.pdbx_strand_id
1 'polypeptide(L)'
;MAYCRLCKQNYPNSQFVSGNGPRYLVCARCAIEHDLAEIDEVPQLYSDELVKARFALFGRRYRLWFAISIGWTLYFTLGNGIELWSNLFFISLILTTLATPVLHFLGSARFNAELSKLTP
;
A
#
# COMPACT_ATOMS: atom_id res chain seq x y z
N MET A 1 -15.82 -12.69 13.73
CA MET A 1 -14.38 -12.75 13.41
C MET A 1 -13.82 -14.00 14.06
N ALA A 2 -13.10 -14.82 13.31
CA ALA A 2 -12.39 -15.97 13.84
C ALA A 2 -10.96 -15.57 14.22
N TYR A 3 -10.41 -16.22 15.23
CA TYR A 3 -9.01 -16.06 15.63
C TYR A 3 -8.20 -17.27 15.16
N CYS A 4 -6.97 -17.04 14.74
CA CYS A 4 -6.05 -18.13 14.40
C CYS A 4 -5.53 -18.80 15.67
N ARG A 5 -5.58 -20.12 15.75
CA ARG A 5 -5.12 -20.88 16.94
C ARG A 5 -3.61 -20.83 17.18
N LEU A 6 -2.81 -20.61 16.13
CA LEU A 6 -1.35 -20.62 16.18
C LEU A 6 -0.79 -19.23 16.52
N CYS A 7 -1.09 -18.22 15.70
CA CYS A 7 -0.59 -16.85 15.92
C CYS A 7 -1.47 -16.00 16.86
N LYS A 8 -2.64 -16.52 17.29
CA LYS A 8 -3.57 -15.85 18.23
C LYS A 8 -4.07 -14.47 17.78
N GLN A 9 -4.06 -14.20 16.48
CA GLN A 9 -4.55 -12.96 15.89
C GLN A 9 -5.90 -13.15 15.19
N ASN A 10 -6.66 -12.07 15.10
CA ASN A 10 -7.97 -12.04 14.45
C ASN A 10 -7.85 -11.73 12.96
N TYR A 11 -8.51 -12.53 12.14
CA TYR A 11 -8.53 -12.37 10.68
C TYR A 11 -9.96 -12.50 10.14
N PRO A 12 -10.26 -11.95 8.95
CA PRO A 12 -11.50 -12.27 8.25
C PRO A 12 -11.53 -13.76 7.89
N ASN A 13 -12.74 -14.35 7.85
CA ASN A 13 -12.92 -15.78 7.60
C ASN A 13 -12.33 -16.24 6.26
N SER A 14 -12.21 -15.34 5.27
CA SER A 14 -11.59 -15.61 3.97
C SER A 14 -10.08 -15.91 4.03
N GLN A 15 -9.40 -15.58 5.13
CA GLN A 15 -7.96 -15.80 5.32
C GLN A 15 -7.65 -17.12 6.03
N PHE A 16 -8.66 -17.93 6.34
CA PHE A 16 -8.49 -19.25 6.95
C PHE A 16 -8.41 -20.33 5.86
N VAL A 17 -7.62 -21.37 6.12
CA VAL A 17 -7.54 -22.53 5.21
C VAL A 17 -8.76 -23.42 5.40
N SER A 18 -9.31 -23.92 4.29
CA SER A 18 -10.40 -24.90 4.33
C SER A 18 -9.86 -26.26 4.74
N GLY A 19 -10.40 -26.85 5.81
CA GLY A 19 -10.04 -28.19 6.24
C GLY A 19 -10.46 -28.49 7.67
N ASN A 20 -10.54 -29.79 7.98
CA ASN A 20 -10.87 -30.29 9.31
C ASN A 20 -9.60 -30.77 10.03
N GLY A 21 -9.66 -30.86 11.37
CA GLY A 21 -8.56 -31.37 12.20
C GLY A 21 -7.42 -30.35 12.35
N PRO A 22 -6.18 -30.66 11.88
CA PRO A 22 -5.03 -29.79 12.09
C PRO A 22 -5.07 -28.49 11.25
N ARG A 23 -5.97 -28.38 10.26
CA ARG A 23 -6.20 -27.16 9.47
C ARG A 23 -7.29 -26.24 10.06
N TYR A 24 -8.05 -26.71 11.06
CA TYR A 24 -9.19 -25.96 11.61
C TYR A 24 -8.74 -24.70 12.37
N LEU A 25 -9.34 -23.54 12.04
CA LEU A 25 -9.02 -22.22 12.62
C LEU A 25 -7.53 -21.83 12.49
N VAL A 26 -6.91 -22.20 11.37
CA VAL A 26 -5.54 -21.79 11.03
C VAL A 26 -5.58 -20.79 9.87
N CYS A 27 -4.89 -19.67 10.01
CA CYS A 27 -4.74 -18.70 8.92
C CYS A 27 -3.80 -19.23 7.83
N ALA A 28 -3.98 -18.74 6.61
CA ALA A 28 -3.18 -19.09 5.43
C ALA A 28 -1.67 -19.13 5.68
N ARG A 29 -1.13 -18.10 6.35
CA ARG A 29 0.30 -17.99 6.65
C ARG A 29 0.79 -19.06 7.62
N CYS A 30 0.09 -19.24 8.75
CA CYS A 30 0.45 -20.27 9.72
C CYS A 30 0.28 -21.68 9.14
N ALA A 31 -0.64 -21.88 8.19
CA ALA A 31 -0.78 -23.17 7.54
C ALA A 31 0.48 -23.54 6.74
N ILE A 32 1.10 -22.57 6.05
CA ILE A 32 2.32 -22.81 5.29
C ILE A 32 3.54 -22.89 6.23
N GLU A 33 3.65 -21.99 7.21
CA GLU A 33 4.78 -21.98 8.16
C GLU A 33 4.88 -23.27 8.99
N HIS A 34 3.76 -23.95 9.22
CA HIS A 34 3.70 -25.20 9.98
C HIS A 34 3.49 -26.45 9.10
N ASP A 35 3.72 -26.35 7.79
CA ASP A 35 3.62 -27.46 6.83
C ASP A 35 2.24 -28.17 6.85
N LEU A 36 1.20 -27.39 7.14
CA LEU A 36 -0.19 -27.86 7.19
C LEU A 36 -0.84 -27.77 5.81
N ALA A 37 -0.41 -26.88 4.93
CA ALA A 37 -0.90 -26.71 3.56
C ALA A 37 0.21 -26.21 2.63
N GLU A 38 0.15 -26.61 1.37
CA GLU A 38 1.06 -26.13 0.33
C GLU A 38 0.62 -24.74 -0.20
N ILE A 39 1.52 -24.02 -0.87
CA ILE A 39 1.27 -22.65 -1.36
C ILE A 39 0.15 -22.61 -2.40
N ASP A 40 0.03 -23.65 -3.22
CA ASP A 40 -1.00 -23.82 -4.25
C ASP A 40 -2.40 -24.09 -3.68
N GLU A 41 -2.49 -24.73 -2.50
CA GLU A 41 -3.75 -24.96 -1.78
C GLU A 41 -4.31 -23.69 -1.11
N VAL A 42 -3.54 -22.60 -1.05
CA VAL A 42 -3.87 -21.40 -0.28
C VAL A 42 -3.81 -20.13 -1.16
N PRO A 43 -4.73 -19.97 -2.13
CA PRO A 43 -4.78 -18.80 -3.01
C PRO A 43 -5.03 -17.47 -2.27
N GLN A 44 -5.65 -17.53 -1.09
CA GLN A 44 -5.90 -16.39 -0.22
C GLN A 44 -4.65 -15.84 0.48
N LEU A 45 -3.50 -16.52 0.34
CA LEU A 45 -2.27 -16.11 0.99
C LEU A 45 -1.76 -14.78 0.44
N TYR A 46 -1.65 -13.81 1.32
CA TYR A 46 -0.94 -12.57 1.05
C TYR A 46 0.58 -12.78 1.19
N SER A 47 1.23 -13.18 0.09
CA SER A 47 2.68 -13.39 0.08
C SER A 47 3.46 -12.08 0.24
N ASP A 48 4.69 -12.16 0.76
CA ASP A 48 5.57 -10.99 0.92
C ASP A 48 5.85 -10.29 -0.41
N GLU A 49 5.83 -11.03 -1.52
CA GLU A 49 5.95 -10.48 -2.86
C GLU A 49 4.75 -9.63 -3.26
N LEU A 50 3.52 -10.11 -3.01
CA LEU A 50 2.29 -9.34 -3.24
C LEU A 50 2.24 -8.09 -2.37
N VAL A 51 2.67 -8.20 -1.11
CA VAL A 51 2.80 -7.08 -0.19
C VAL A 51 3.76 -6.03 -0.77
N LYS A 52 4.97 -6.42 -1.16
CA LYS A 52 5.97 -5.52 -1.77
C LYS A 52 5.46 -4.90 -3.07
N ALA A 53 4.82 -5.68 -3.93
CA ALA A 53 4.27 -5.20 -5.21
C ALA A 53 3.18 -4.15 -5.00
N ARG A 54 2.27 -4.36 -4.03
CA ARG A 54 1.26 -3.35 -3.66
C ARG A 54 1.91 -2.11 -3.06
N PHE A 55 2.85 -2.26 -2.14
CA PHE A 55 3.57 -1.11 -1.58
C PHE A 55 4.26 -0.28 -2.66
N ALA A 56 4.94 -0.92 -3.62
CA ALA A 56 5.56 -0.24 -4.74
C ALA A 56 4.52 0.48 -5.62
N LEU A 57 3.37 -0.14 -5.89
CA LEU A 57 2.29 0.45 -6.66
C LEU A 57 1.73 1.72 -5.98
N PHE A 58 1.42 1.63 -4.69
CA PHE A 58 0.95 2.77 -3.89
C PHE A 58 2.03 3.86 -3.77
N GLY A 59 3.29 3.48 -3.55
CA GLY A 59 4.41 4.42 -3.51
C GLY A 59 4.51 5.25 -4.79
N ARG A 60 4.42 4.61 -5.97
CA ARG A 60 4.42 5.32 -7.26
C ARG A 60 3.26 6.30 -7.42
N ARG A 61 2.07 5.95 -6.91
CA ARG A 61 0.86 6.80 -6.99
C ARG A 61 0.94 8.02 -6.06
N TYR A 62 1.41 7.83 -4.84
CA TYR A 62 1.41 8.87 -3.81
C TYR A 62 2.71 9.67 -3.71
N ARG A 63 3.75 9.33 -4.49
CA ARG A 63 5.04 10.05 -4.49
C ARG A 63 4.91 11.57 -4.71
N LEU A 64 4.02 12.01 -5.62
CA LEU A 64 3.84 13.44 -5.89
C LEU A 64 3.18 14.16 -4.72
N TRP A 65 2.15 13.54 -4.12
CA TRP A 65 1.50 14.05 -2.92
C TRP A 65 2.51 14.21 -1.78
N PHE A 66 3.33 13.18 -1.56
CA PHE A 66 4.37 13.21 -0.54
C PHE A 66 5.41 14.31 -0.80
N ALA A 67 5.89 14.45 -2.04
CA ALA A 67 6.82 15.50 -2.43
C ALA A 67 6.25 16.91 -2.20
N ILE A 68 4.97 17.12 -2.50
CA ILE A 68 4.27 18.40 -2.25
C ILE A 68 4.15 18.67 -0.77
N SER A 69 3.72 17.69 0.03
CA SER A 69 3.62 17.84 1.48
C SER A 69 4.97 18.25 2.08
N ILE A 70 6.06 17.56 1.71
CA ILE A 70 7.41 17.92 2.14
C ILE A 70 7.78 19.32 1.64
N GLY A 71 7.52 19.63 0.37
CA GLY A 71 7.85 20.91 -0.23
C GLY A 71 7.20 22.09 0.51
N TRP A 72 5.92 21.96 0.86
CA TRP A 72 5.22 22.95 1.68
C TRP A 72 5.78 23.04 3.11
N THR A 73 6.07 21.89 3.75
CA THR A 73 6.71 21.89 5.07
C THR A 73 8.06 22.60 5.05
N LEU A 74 8.89 22.36 4.04
CA LEU A 74 10.18 23.03 3.87
C LEU A 74 10.02 24.53 3.59
N TYR A 75 9.03 24.92 2.78
CA TYR A 75 8.75 26.33 2.53
C TYR A 75 8.40 27.08 3.82
N PHE A 76 7.49 26.53 4.63
CA PHE A 76 7.07 27.19 5.87
C PHE A 76 8.16 27.19 6.95
N THR A 77 9.05 26.20 6.99
CA THR A 77 10.09 26.10 8.02
C THR A 77 11.38 26.84 7.66
N LEU A 78 11.80 26.82 6.39
CA LEU A 78 13.13 27.27 5.94
C LEU A 78 13.07 28.31 4.81
N GLY A 79 11.98 28.33 4.03
CA GLY A 79 11.94 28.97 2.71
C GLY A 79 11.73 30.48 2.66
N ASN A 80 11.35 31.13 3.77
CA ASN A 80 10.91 32.54 3.75
C ASN A 80 12.03 33.59 3.87
N GLY A 81 13.31 33.19 3.90
CA GLY A 81 14.43 34.09 4.23
C GLY A 81 15.07 34.86 3.06
N ILE A 82 14.86 34.45 1.80
CA ILE A 82 15.52 35.06 0.63
C ILE A 82 14.45 35.33 -0.45
N GLU A 83 14.15 36.60 -0.73
CA GLU A 83 13.00 37.03 -1.55
C GLU A 83 12.91 36.34 -2.93
N LEU A 84 14.01 36.28 -3.68
CA LEU A 84 14.00 35.78 -5.06
C LEU A 84 13.81 34.24 -5.12
N TRP A 85 14.52 33.52 -4.26
CA TRP A 85 14.44 32.05 -4.21
C TRP A 85 13.14 31.57 -3.57
N SER A 86 12.65 32.29 -2.55
CA SER A 86 11.36 32.03 -1.91
C SER A 86 10.21 32.15 -2.91
N ASN A 87 10.18 33.22 -3.72
CA ASN A 87 9.12 33.46 -4.68
C ASN A 87 9.09 32.42 -5.81
N LEU A 88 10.25 32.08 -6.39
CA LEU A 88 10.33 31.05 -7.44
C LEU A 88 9.91 29.67 -6.91
N PHE A 89 10.38 29.30 -5.72
CA PHE A 89 10.01 28.04 -5.09
C PHE A 89 8.51 28.00 -4.78
N PHE A 90 7.94 29.08 -4.25
CA PHE A 90 6.51 29.21 -3.99
C PHE A 90 5.65 29.05 -5.25
N ILE A 91 6.02 29.71 -6.35
CA ILE A 91 5.30 29.56 -7.63
C ILE A 91 5.37 28.10 -8.10
N SER A 92 6.55 27.47 -8.02
CA SER A 92 6.69 26.05 -8.40
C SER A 92 5.83 25.11 -7.53
N LEU A 93 5.72 25.39 -6.23
CA LEU A 93 4.87 24.63 -5.31
C LEU A 93 3.39 24.79 -5.66
N ILE A 94 2.95 25.99 -6.00
CA ILE A 94 1.56 26.22 -6.47
C ILE A 94 1.30 25.44 -7.74
N LEU A 95 2.16 25.56 -8.75
CA LEU A 95 1.99 24.87 -10.04
C LEU A 95 1.94 23.34 -9.85
N THR A 96 2.85 22.78 -9.06
CA THR A 96 2.87 21.33 -8.78
C THR A 96 1.67 20.88 -7.96
N THR A 97 1.22 21.69 -7.00
CA THR A 97 0.00 21.43 -6.21
C THR A 97 -1.25 21.38 -7.09
N LEU A 98 -1.35 22.26 -8.10
CA LEU A 98 -2.45 22.26 -9.06
C LEU A 98 -2.34 21.12 -10.09
N ALA A 99 -1.14 20.80 -10.55
CA ALA A 99 -0.92 19.74 -11.53
C ALA A 99 -1.13 18.32 -10.95
N THR A 100 -0.84 18.12 -9.67
CA THR A 100 -0.88 16.80 -9.02
C THR A 100 -2.27 16.14 -9.02
N PRO A 101 -3.38 16.80 -8.65
CA PRO A 101 -4.69 16.17 -8.74
C PRO A 101 -5.02 15.77 -10.19
N VAL A 102 -4.69 16.60 -11.18
CA VAL A 102 -4.91 16.29 -12.60
C VAL A 102 -4.17 15.01 -13.01
N LEU A 103 -2.87 14.92 -12.69
CA LEU A 103 -2.06 13.71 -12.97
C LEU A 103 -2.57 12.50 -12.19
N HIS A 104 -3.03 12.69 -10.96
CA HIS A 104 -3.57 11.62 -10.11
C HIS A 104 -4.88 11.02 -10.67
N PHE A 105 -5.75 11.87 -11.23
CA PHE A 105 -6.98 11.45 -11.88
C PHE A 105 -6.71 10.74 -13.22
N LEU A 106 -5.84 11.30 -14.06
CA LEU A 106 -5.47 10.68 -15.35
C LEU A 106 -4.85 9.28 -15.18
N GLY A 107 -4.11 9.06 -14.09
CA GLY A 107 -3.52 7.76 -13.76
C GLY A 107 -4.44 6.77 -13.03
N SER A 108 -5.70 7.11 -12.76
CA SER A 108 -6.62 6.28 -11.97
C SER A 108 -6.96 4.94 -12.63
N ALA A 109 -7.29 4.94 -13.91
CA ALA A 109 -7.65 3.72 -14.65
C ALA A 109 -6.48 2.71 -14.67
N ARG A 110 -5.27 3.19 -14.99
CA ARG A 110 -4.06 2.35 -15.00
C ARG A 110 -3.77 1.77 -13.61
N PHE A 111 -3.91 2.58 -12.56
CA PHE A 111 -3.68 2.11 -11.19
C PHE A 111 -4.67 1.03 -10.77
N ASN A 112 -5.97 1.20 -11.08
CA ASN A 112 -6.98 0.20 -10.75
C ASN A 112 -6.73 -1.12 -11.50
N ALA A 113 -6.28 -1.05 -12.75
CA ALA A 113 -5.91 -2.23 -13.54
C ALA A 113 -4.64 -2.93 -13.02
N GLU A 114 -3.65 -2.18 -12.51
CA GLU A 114 -2.49 -2.78 -11.84
C GLU A 114 -2.87 -3.36 -10.46
N LEU A 115 -3.79 -2.72 -9.73
CA LEU A 115 -4.26 -3.19 -8.42
C LEU A 115 -5.12 -4.46 -8.50
N SER A 116 -5.95 -4.59 -9.53
CA SER A 116 -6.79 -5.79 -9.72
C SER A 116 -5.95 -7.04 -9.97
N LYS A 117 -4.76 -6.90 -10.58
CA LYS A 117 -3.81 -8.00 -10.76
C LYS A 117 -3.12 -8.43 -9.47
N LEU A 118 -3.11 -7.58 -8.44
CA LEU A 118 -2.44 -7.78 -7.16
C LEU A 118 -3.42 -8.09 -6.03
N THR A 119 -4.69 -8.36 -6.37
CA THR A 119 -5.71 -8.77 -5.41
C THR A 119 -6.07 -10.21 -5.75
N PRO A 120 -5.61 -11.18 -4.95
CA PRO A 120 -6.00 -12.58 -5.11
C PRO A 120 -7.48 -12.79 -4.81
#